data_AF-A0A521Y9A4-F1
#
_entry.id   AF-A0A521Y9A4-F1
#
_cell.length_a   1.000
_cell.length_b   1.000
_cell.length_c   1.000
_cell.angle_alpha   90.00
_cell.angle_beta   90.00
_cell.angle_gamma   90.00
#
_symmetry.space_group_name_H-M   'P 1'
#
loop_
_entity.id
_entity.type
_entity.pdbx_description
1 polymer ?
#
loop_
_entity_poly.entity_id
_entity_poly.type
_entity_poly.pdbx_seq_one_letter_code
_entity_poly.pdbx_strand_id
1 'polypeptide(L)'
;MFLVDSHCHLDLLDLTPDQGDMNKVIARAQANGVHYFLNVCVSLADFPTILKTAENYPFVGTSVGLHPNEQEEETDMATLIALGQHQKVVAIGETGLDYFRSSGDLTWQHERFRAHIRAAKKLKKPLI
;
A
#
# COMPACT_ATOMS: atom_id res chain seq x y z
N MET A 1 -8.15 -24.41 1.09
CA MET A 1 -7.12 -23.76 1.93
C MET A 1 -7.37 -22.26 1.87
N PHE A 2 -7.17 -21.52 2.96
CA PHE A 2 -7.37 -20.06 2.97
C PHE A 2 -6.01 -19.36 3.08
N LEU A 3 -5.58 -18.74 1.99
CA LEU A 3 -4.36 -17.95 1.90
C LEU A 3 -4.70 -16.45 1.82
N VAL A 4 -3.76 -15.66 2.32
CA VAL A 4 -3.78 -14.21 2.23
C VAL A 4 -2.54 -13.78 1.48
N ASP A 5 -2.73 -12.99 0.43
CA ASP A 5 -1.65 -12.21 -0.15
C ASP A 5 -1.49 -10.96 0.70
N SER A 6 -0.55 -11.01 1.65
CA SER A 6 -0.36 -9.94 2.61
C SER A 6 0.36 -8.73 2.03
N HIS A 7 0.82 -8.77 0.78
CA HIS A 7 1.53 -7.66 0.14
C HIS A 7 1.54 -7.80 -1.38
N CYS A 8 0.71 -7.00 -2.06
CA CYS A 8 0.65 -6.97 -3.52
C CYS A 8 0.42 -5.56 -4.05
N HIS A 9 0.69 -5.34 -5.33
CA HIS A 9 0.40 -4.08 -6.04
C HIS A 9 -0.53 -4.38 -7.23
N LEU A 10 -1.82 -4.53 -6.96
CA LEU A 10 -2.86 -4.78 -7.96
C LEU A 10 -2.98 -3.65 -8.97
N ASP A 11 -2.74 -2.41 -8.56
CA ASP A 11 -2.73 -1.22 -9.40
C ASP A 11 -1.55 -1.18 -10.38
N LEU A 12 -0.44 -1.86 -10.06
CA LEU A 12 0.74 -1.97 -10.91
C LEU A 12 0.81 -3.28 -11.70
N LEU A 13 -0.19 -4.15 -11.55
CA LEU A 13 -0.19 -5.46 -12.18
C LEU A 13 -0.39 -5.34 -13.70
N ASP A 14 0.46 -6.04 -14.47
CA ASP A 14 0.22 -6.21 -15.90
C ASP A 14 -1.01 -7.09 -16.13
N LEU A 15 -2.09 -6.47 -16.58
CA LEU A 15 -3.36 -7.14 -16.87
C LEU A 15 -3.44 -7.71 -18.30
N THR A 16 -2.38 -7.60 -19.11
CA THR A 16 -2.37 -8.14 -20.49
C THR A 16 -2.73 -9.63 -20.54
N PRO A 17 -2.22 -10.51 -19.65
CA PRO A 17 -2.61 -11.93 -19.64
C PRO A 17 -4.09 -12.16 -19.35
N ASP A 18 -4.73 -11.19 -18.67
CA ASP A 18 -6.11 -11.23 -18.21
C ASP A 18 -7.03 -10.33 -19.04
N GLN A 19 -6.57 -9.87 -20.21
CA GLN A 19 -7.32 -9.02 -21.16
C GLN A 19 -7.78 -7.69 -20.52
N GLY A 20 -7.00 -7.14 -19.59
CA GLY A 20 -7.35 -5.91 -18.89
C GLY A 20 -8.42 -6.08 -17.79
N ASP A 21 -8.79 -7.31 -17.43
CA ASP A 21 -9.88 -7.57 -16.48
C ASP A 21 -9.36 -8.04 -15.12
N MET A 22 -9.37 -7.13 -14.14
CA MET A 22 -8.99 -7.43 -12.75
C MET A 22 -9.84 -8.56 -12.13
N ASN A 23 -11.10 -8.75 -12.54
CA ASN A 23 -11.93 -9.83 -12.00
C ASN A 23 -11.35 -11.21 -12.35
N LYS A 24 -10.69 -11.36 -13.50
CA LYS A 24 -10.06 -12.63 -13.90
C LYS A 24 -8.82 -12.93 -13.05
N VAL A 25 -8.03 -11.90 -12.73
CA VAL A 25 -6.90 -12.01 -11.79
C VAL A 25 -7.39 -12.52 -10.43
N ILE A 26 -8.41 -11.86 -9.89
CA ILE A 26 -9.00 -12.21 -8.60
C ILE A 26 -9.59 -13.62 -8.61
N ALA A 27 -10.36 -13.98 -9.64
CA ALA A 27 -10.94 -15.32 -9.77
C ALA A 27 -9.86 -16.40 -9.85
N ARG A 28 -8.77 -16.16 -10.60
CA ARG A 28 -7.62 -17.06 -10.67
C ARG A 28 -6.96 -17.23 -9.31
N ALA A 29 -6.75 -16.14 -8.57
CA ALA A 29 -6.15 -16.18 -7.24
C ALA A 29 -7.03 -16.96 -6.25
N GLN A 30 -8.34 -16.73 -6.26
CA GLN A 30 -9.31 -17.47 -5.43
C GLN A 30 -9.38 -18.96 -5.78
N ALA A 31 -9.30 -19.34 -7.06
CA ALA A 31 -9.22 -20.73 -7.49
C ALA A 31 -7.96 -21.46 -6.95
N ASN A 32 -6.92 -20.71 -6.59
CA ASN A 32 -5.70 -21.20 -5.95
C ASN A 32 -5.69 -21.01 -4.42
N GLY A 33 -6.82 -20.60 -3.83
CA GLY A 33 -7.00 -20.46 -2.38
C GLY A 33 -6.59 -19.11 -1.80
N VAL A 34 -6.22 -18.12 -2.61
CA VAL A 34 -5.95 -16.75 -2.13
C VAL A 34 -7.25 -15.96 -2.06
N HIS A 35 -7.68 -15.65 -0.84
CA HIS A 35 -9.01 -15.09 -0.58
C HIS A 35 -9.00 -13.71 0.08
N TYR A 36 -7.83 -13.16 0.38
CA TYR A 36 -7.68 -11.79 0.86
C TYR A 36 -6.38 -11.19 0.33
N PHE A 37 -6.43 -9.89 0.03
CA PHE A 37 -5.29 -9.14 -0.54
C PHE A 37 -5.08 -7.85 0.24
N LEU A 38 -3.83 -7.54 0.55
CA LEU A 38 -3.42 -6.20 0.95
C LEU A 38 -2.81 -5.50 -0.27
N ASN A 39 -3.56 -4.58 -0.87
CA ASN A 39 -3.07 -3.76 -1.98
C ASN A 39 -2.25 -2.59 -1.45
N VAL A 40 -0.97 -2.54 -1.76
CA VAL A 40 -0.02 -1.67 -1.09
C VAL A 40 0.19 -0.37 -1.87
N CYS A 41 -0.06 0.73 -1.17
CA CYS A 41 0.19 2.08 -1.65
C CYS A 41 1.69 2.42 -1.56
N VAL A 42 2.25 2.89 -2.68
CA VAL A 42 3.65 3.33 -2.80
C VAL A 42 3.79 4.84 -3.04
N SER A 43 2.72 5.48 -3.51
CA SER A 43 2.58 6.91 -3.82
C SER A 43 1.26 7.44 -3.28
N LEU A 44 1.25 8.68 -2.76
CA LEU A 44 0.02 9.33 -2.30
C LEU A 44 -0.79 9.89 -3.46
N ALA A 45 -0.15 10.22 -4.59
CA ALA A 45 -0.84 10.60 -5.81
C ALA A 45 -1.76 9.48 -6.32
N ASP A 46 -1.33 8.22 -6.21
CA ASP A 46 -2.10 7.05 -6.66
C ASP A 46 -3.09 6.53 -5.62
N PHE A 47 -3.00 7.00 -4.36
CA PHE A 47 -3.87 6.54 -3.27
C PHE A 47 -5.38 6.56 -3.59
N PRO A 48 -5.95 7.58 -4.27
CA PRO A 48 -7.37 7.56 -4.65
C PRO A 48 -7.75 6.36 -5.55
N THR A 49 -6.87 5.98 -6.48
CA THR A 49 -7.08 4.84 -7.38
C THR A 49 -6.98 3.52 -6.62
N ILE A 50 -5.96 3.38 -5.76
CA ILE A 50 -5.73 2.22 -4.91
C ILE A 50 -6.90 2.01 -3.94
N LEU A 51 -7.37 3.10 -3.32
CA LEU A 51 -8.51 3.07 -2.42
C LEU A 51 -9.78 2.61 -3.14
N LYS A 52 -10.04 3.16 -4.34
CA LYS A 52 -11.19 2.75 -5.16
C LYS A 52 -11.16 1.26 -5.51
N THR A 53 -9.98 0.70 -5.79
CA THR A 53 -9.82 -0.76 -5.97
C THR A 53 -10.21 -1.51 -4.71
N ALA A 54 -9.73 -1.09 -3.53
CA ALA A 54 -10.10 -1.74 -2.27
C ALA A 54 -11.60 -1.61 -1.95
N GLU A 55 -12.26 -0.51 -2.34
CA GLU A 55 -13.70 -0.32 -2.19
C GLU A 55 -14.52 -1.25 -3.10
N ASN A 56 -14.07 -1.46 -4.35
CA ASN A 56 -14.74 -2.32 -5.32
C ASN A 56 -14.73 -3.81 -4.93
N TYR A 57 -13.71 -4.25 -4.17
CA TYR A 57 -13.54 -5.65 -3.79
C TYR A 57 -13.59 -5.84 -2.27
N PRO A 58 -14.62 -6.50 -1.70
CA PRO A 58 -14.78 -6.66 -0.25
C PRO A 58 -13.59 -7.32 0.45
N PHE A 59 -12.90 -8.24 -0.22
CA PHE A 59 -11.73 -9.00 0.27
C PHE A 59 -10.38 -8.32 -0.04
N VAL A 60 -10.39 -7.05 -0.45
CA VAL A 60 -9.18 -6.25 -0.63
C VAL A 60 -9.16 -5.16 0.45
N GLY A 61 -8.09 -5.17 1.24
CA GLY A 61 -7.67 -4.05 2.07
C GLY A 61 -6.57 -3.26 1.36
N THR A 62 -6.28 -2.05 1.84
CA THR A 62 -5.17 -1.23 1.34
C THR A 62 -4.29 -0.73 2.47
N SER A 63 -3.08 -0.30 2.15
CA SER A 63 -2.29 0.58 3.01
C SER A 63 -2.42 2.04 2.56
N VAL A 64 -1.86 2.96 3.35
CA VAL A 64 -1.51 4.31 2.89
C VAL A 64 -0.10 4.65 3.34
N GLY A 65 0.73 5.12 2.43
CA GLY A 65 2.11 5.46 2.72
C GLY A 65 2.86 5.85 1.47
N LEU A 66 4.12 6.17 1.69
CA LEU A 66 5.04 6.63 0.66
C LEU A 66 6.30 5.78 0.72
N HIS A 67 6.57 5.07 -0.39
CA HIS A 67 7.66 4.10 -0.49
C HIS A 67 9.01 4.79 -0.19
N PRO A 68 9.99 4.09 0.43
CA PRO A 68 11.27 4.69 0.81
C PRO A 68 12.05 5.31 -0.36
N ASN A 69 11.81 4.87 -1.59
CA ASN A 69 12.48 5.39 -2.79
C ASN A 69 11.70 6.47 -3.56
N GLU A 70 10.50 6.87 -3.11
CA GLU A 70 9.77 7.96 -3.75
C GLU A 70 10.47 9.30 -3.46
N GLN A 71 10.76 10.11 -4.46
CA GLN A 71 11.56 11.35 -4.32
C GLN A 71 10.81 12.62 -4.70
N GLU A 72 9.74 12.52 -5.48
CA GLU A 72 8.98 13.68 -5.97
C GLU A 72 7.88 14.09 -4.98
N GLU A 73 7.45 13.15 -4.14
CA GLU A 73 6.44 13.37 -3.12
C GLU A 73 7.04 13.45 -1.73
N GLU A 74 6.38 14.25 -0.88
CA GLU A 74 6.66 14.30 0.55
C GLU A 74 5.36 14.13 1.33
N THR A 75 5.48 13.61 2.55
CA THR A 75 4.33 13.43 3.42
C THR A 75 4.68 13.68 4.87
N ASP A 76 3.65 13.97 5.66
CA ASP A 76 3.74 14.15 7.09
C ASP A 76 2.78 13.22 7.84
N MET A 77 2.95 13.19 9.16
CA MET A 77 2.11 12.38 10.03
C MET A 77 0.63 12.76 9.93
N ALA A 78 0.30 14.04 9.73
CA ALA A 78 -1.08 14.50 9.71
C ALA A 78 -1.83 13.98 8.46
N THR A 79 -1.17 14.03 7.30
CA THR A 79 -1.68 13.52 6.03
C THR A 79 -1.91 12.01 6.11
N LEU A 80 -0.91 11.26 6.60
CA LEU A 80 -1.03 9.81 6.78
C LEU A 80 -2.15 9.43 7.75
N ILE A 81 -2.38 10.22 8.81
CA ILE A 81 -3.50 10.00 9.73
C ILE A 81 -4.83 10.23 9.03
N ALA A 82 -4.97 11.34 8.30
CA ALA A 82 -6.21 11.71 7.64
C ALA A 82 -6.65 10.63 6.63
N LEU A 83 -5.75 10.23 5.74
CA LEU A 83 -6.01 9.17 4.76
C LEU A 83 -6.16 7.80 5.44
N GLY A 84 -5.32 7.55 6.44
CA GLY A 84 -5.29 6.30 7.18
C GLY A 84 -6.49 6.07 8.10
N GLN A 85 -7.44 7.00 8.22
CA GLN A 85 -8.70 6.76 8.93
C GLN A 85 -9.72 5.96 8.13
N HIS A 86 -9.56 5.86 6.80
CA HIS A 86 -10.51 5.14 5.96
C HIS A 86 -10.60 3.65 6.35
N GLN A 87 -11.81 3.07 6.29
CA GLN A 87 -12.06 1.70 6.75
C GLN A 87 -11.34 0.64 5.93
N LYS A 88 -11.14 0.90 4.63
CA LYS A 88 -10.37 0.01 3.74
C LYS A 88 -8.86 0.08 3.97
N VAL A 89 -8.36 1.13 4.62
CA VAL A 89 -6.94 1.21 4.99
C VAL A 89 -6.72 0.35 6.23
N VAL A 90 -5.92 -0.69 6.14
CA VAL A 90 -5.64 -1.60 7.27
C VAL A 90 -4.21 -1.48 7.80
N ALA A 91 -3.32 -0.83 7.06
CA ALA A 91 -1.91 -0.61 7.42
C ALA A 91 -1.42 0.78 6.99
N ILE A 92 -0.30 1.22 7.56
CA ILE A 92 0.43 2.42 7.14
C ILE A 92 1.73 1.98 6.46
N GLY A 93 1.99 2.48 5.26
CA GLY A 93 3.09 2.08 4.39
C GLY A 93 2.63 1.83 2.93
N GLU A 94 3.46 1.31 2.05
CA GLU A 94 4.81 0.82 2.35
C GLU A 94 5.77 1.97 2.65
N THR A 95 6.58 1.79 3.67
CA THR A 95 7.61 2.74 4.07
C THR A 95 8.86 1.99 4.51
N GLY A 96 9.90 2.69 4.95
CA GLY A 96 11.10 2.05 5.46
C GLY A 96 12.34 2.78 5.01
N LEU A 97 13.39 2.01 4.75
CA LEU A 97 14.71 2.50 4.37
C LEU A 97 15.26 1.59 3.27
N ASP A 98 15.70 2.18 2.16
CA ASP A 98 16.33 1.44 1.08
C ASP A 98 17.65 2.13 0.69
N TYR A 99 18.73 1.60 1.27
CA TYR A 99 20.10 2.07 1.05
C TYR A 99 20.76 1.42 -0.18
N PHE A 100 20.08 0.46 -0.82
CA PHE A 100 20.57 -0.13 -2.06
C PHE A 100 20.23 0.77 -3.25
N ARG A 101 19.05 1.40 -3.23
CA ARG A 101 18.57 2.28 -4.31
C ARG A 101 18.85 3.76 -4.07
N SER A 102 19.14 4.15 -2.85
CA SER A 102 19.37 5.56 -2.48
C SER A 102 20.79 5.80 -1.98
N SER A 103 21.34 6.97 -2.29
CA SER A 103 22.69 7.38 -1.90
C SER A 103 22.72 8.85 -1.48
N GLY A 104 23.79 9.27 -0.80
CA GLY A 104 23.93 10.63 -0.28
C GLY A 104 23.32 10.80 1.11
N ASP A 105 22.78 11.99 1.40
CA ASP A 105 22.10 12.27 2.66
C ASP A 105 20.68 11.70 2.65
N LEU A 106 20.47 10.65 3.45
CA LEU A 106 19.20 9.93 3.55
C LEU A 106 18.35 10.35 4.77
N THR A 107 18.63 11.54 5.34
CA THR A 107 17.84 12.09 6.45
C THR A 107 16.34 12.17 6.10
N TRP A 108 16.01 12.43 4.84
CA TRP A 108 14.63 12.47 4.35
C TRP A 108 13.92 11.10 4.48
N GLN A 109 14.59 9.99 4.15
CA GLN A 109 14.02 8.64 4.35
C GLN A 109 13.79 8.36 5.84
N HIS A 110 14.74 8.76 6.70
CA HIS A 110 14.58 8.57 8.14
C HIS A 110 13.40 9.37 8.70
N GLU A 111 13.24 10.63 8.31
CA GLU A 111 12.12 11.46 8.76
C GLU A 111 10.79 10.94 8.24
N ARG A 112 10.72 10.55 6.97
CA ARG A 112 9.53 9.90 6.39
C ARG A 112 9.15 8.63 7.14
N PHE A 113 10.12 7.75 7.39
CA PHE A 113 9.88 6.50 8.12
C PHE A 113 9.39 6.78 9.54
N ARG A 114 9.98 7.76 10.23
CA ARG A 114 9.49 8.22 11.56
C ARG A 114 8.07 8.76 11.49
N ALA A 115 7.70 9.52 10.46
CA ALA A 115 6.35 10.03 10.28
C ALA A 115 5.32 8.89 10.15
N HIS A 116 5.63 7.87 9.35
CA HIS A 116 4.79 6.68 9.20
C HIS A 116 4.66 5.89 10.51
N ILE A 117 5.76 5.66 11.23
CA ILE A 117 5.73 5.00 12.55
C ILE A 117 4.80 5.75 13.52
N ARG A 118 4.91 7.08 13.58
CA ARG A 118 4.07 7.91 14.45
C ARG A 118 2.59 7.84 14.04
N ALA A 119 2.29 7.88 12.74
CA ALA A 119 0.93 7.74 12.22
C ALA A 119 0.33 6.37 12.53
N ALA A 120 1.07 5.28 12.27
CA ALA A 120 0.68 3.90 12.58
C ALA A 120 0.34 3.73 14.07
N LYS A 121 1.20 4.24 14.95
CA LYS A 121 0.96 4.24 16.41
C LYS A 121 -0.28 5.03 16.80
N LYS A 122 -0.51 6.20 16.20
CA LYS A 122 -1.66 7.06 16.49
C LYS A 122 -2.98 6.42 16.05
N LEU A 123 -2.98 5.78 14.88
CA LEU A 123 -4.14 5.08 14.32
C LEU A 123 -4.34 3.67 14.90
N LYS A 124 -3.36 3.15 15.64
CA LYS A 124 -3.30 1.76 16.11
C LYS A 124 -3.40 0.76 14.94
N LYS A 125 -2.74 1.08 13.83
CA LYS A 125 -2.62 0.22 12.65
C LYS A 125 -1.20 -0.35 12.54
N PRO A 126 -1.03 -1.56 12.00
CA PRO A 126 0.29 -2.09 11.68
C PRO A 126 1.01 -1.17 10.68
N LEU A 127 2.34 -1.23 10.74
CA LEU A 127 3.24 -0.59 9.79
C LEU A 127 3.72 -1.65 8.80
N ILE A 128 3.75 -1.31 7.52
CA ILE A 128 4.37 -2.12 6.46
C ILE A 128 5.49 -1.33 5.80
#